data_AF-A0A7V5DML7-F1
#
_entry.id   AF-A0A7V5DML7-F1
#
_cell.length_a   1.000
_cell.length_b   1.000
_cell.length_c   1.000
_cell.angle_alpha   90.00
_cell.angle_beta   90.00
_cell.angle_gamma   90.00
#
_symmetry.space_group_name_H-M   'P 1'
#
loop_
_entity.id
_entity.type
_entity.pdbx_description
1 polymer ?
#
loop_
_entity_poly.entity_id
_entity_poly.type
_entity_poly.pdbx_seq_one_letter_code
_entity_poly.pdbx_strand_id
1 'polypeptide(L)'
;MEWKKADLHIHTPASADYQEPKVSYLDILRRAEERGLDIIAFTDHNTIRGYATMLQEIEGLELLERLNRLQPAEKEQLAEYRRLLNKILVLPGVEFTATLGFHILAIFPEDATVREIEHLLLRLNVPADKLDDGSTEVGATSDVLTAYREMARAGALVIAAHANSSHGVAMQGFDFGGQTKIAYTQDPNLHALEVTDLESGKRRSTASFYSGSKPE
;
A
#
# COMPACT_ATOMS: atom_id res chain seq x y z
N MET A 1 -11.99 20.01 13.83
CA MET A 1 -11.36 19.23 12.75
C MET A 1 -9.88 19.50 12.81
N GLU A 2 -9.08 18.47 13.07
CA GLU A 2 -7.61 18.55 13.00
C GLU A 2 -7.19 18.03 11.63
N TRP A 3 -6.29 18.73 10.95
CA TRP A 3 -5.78 18.30 9.65
C TRP A 3 -4.63 17.32 9.85
N LYS A 4 -4.63 16.21 9.10
CA LYS A 4 -3.58 15.19 9.13
C LYS A 4 -2.97 15.03 7.73
N LYS A 5 -1.66 14.88 7.65
CA LYS A 5 -0.95 14.58 6.40
C LYS A 5 -0.68 13.08 6.32
N ALA A 6 -1.06 12.48 5.20
CA ALA A 6 -0.93 11.04 4.99
C ALA A 6 -0.16 10.74 3.69
N ASP A 7 0.67 9.71 3.73
CA ASP A 7 1.24 9.07 2.54
C ASP A 7 0.91 7.58 2.55
N LEU A 8 0.00 7.18 1.68
CA LEU A 8 -0.67 5.89 1.72
C LEU A 8 -0.11 4.88 0.70
N HIS A 9 0.94 5.24 -0.02
CA HIS A 9 1.53 4.42 -1.07
C HIS A 9 3.06 4.42 -0.94
N ILE A 10 3.58 3.69 0.06
CA ILE A 10 5.02 3.57 0.33
C ILE A 10 5.45 2.12 0.22
N HIS A 11 6.42 1.84 -0.65
CA HIS A 11 7.15 0.57 -0.65
C HIS A 11 8.30 0.59 0.36
N THR A 12 8.67 -0.59 0.80
CA THR A 12 9.80 -0.85 1.69
C THR A 12 10.81 -1.77 0.98
N PRO A 13 11.98 -2.04 1.59
CA PRO A 13 12.93 -3.02 1.06
C PRO A 13 12.38 -4.44 0.87
N ALA A 14 11.18 -4.73 1.37
CA ALA A 14 10.50 -5.99 1.13
C ALA A 14 9.90 -6.12 -0.28
N SER A 15 9.71 -5.01 -1.01
CA SER A 15 9.38 -5.03 -2.44
C SER A 15 10.62 -5.30 -3.29
N ALA A 16 10.47 -6.10 -4.36
CA ALA A 16 11.56 -6.49 -5.23
C ALA A 16 12.17 -5.32 -6.05
N ASP A 17 11.39 -4.25 -6.26
CA ASP A 17 11.77 -3.07 -7.03
C ASP A 17 12.37 -1.95 -6.16
N TYR A 18 12.50 -2.16 -4.85
CA TYR A 18 13.05 -1.17 -3.94
C TYR A 18 14.53 -0.91 -4.24
N GLN A 19 14.84 0.30 -4.72
CA GLN A 19 16.16 0.65 -5.25
C GLN A 19 17.26 0.69 -4.18
N GLU A 20 16.90 0.92 -2.91
CA GLU A 20 17.84 1.09 -1.81
C GLU A 20 17.65 0.00 -0.73
N PRO A 21 18.08 -1.25 -0.97
CA PRO A 21 17.76 -2.40 -0.09
C PRO A 21 18.42 -2.33 1.31
N LYS A 22 19.26 -1.33 1.56
CA LYS A 22 19.95 -1.13 2.85
C LYS A 22 19.24 -0.13 3.77
N VAL A 23 18.19 0.52 3.30
CA VAL A 23 17.39 1.45 4.11
C VAL A 23 16.67 0.66 5.20
N SER A 24 16.76 1.10 6.46
CA SER A 24 16.02 0.47 7.55
C SER A 24 14.59 1.03 7.64
N TYR A 25 13.67 0.29 8.27
CA TYR A 25 12.33 0.80 8.55
C TYR A 25 12.36 2.06 9.43
N LEU A 26 13.32 2.16 10.36
CA LEU A 26 13.57 3.40 11.12
C LEU A 26 13.91 4.59 10.22
N ASP A 27 14.68 4.39 9.15
CA ASP A 27 15.02 5.48 8.24
C ASP A 27 13.79 5.96 7.46
N ILE A 28 12.89 5.04 7.08
CA ILE A 28 11.60 5.38 6.46
C ILE A 28 10.74 6.21 7.44
N LEU A 29 10.64 5.78 8.71
CA LEU A 29 9.88 6.49 9.74
C LEU A 29 10.48 7.87 10.07
N ARG A 30 11.80 7.98 10.14
CA ARG A 30 12.49 9.28 10.31
C ARG A 30 12.20 10.20 9.14
N ARG A 31 12.25 9.66 7.91
CA ARG A 31 11.93 10.46 6.72
C ARG A 31 10.48 10.92 6.71
N ALA A 32 9.55 10.08 7.16
CA ALA A 32 8.15 10.46 7.31
C ALA A 32 7.97 11.58 8.35
N GLU A 33 8.69 11.52 9.48
CA GLU A 33 8.69 12.59 10.49
C GLU A 33 9.27 13.90 9.93
N GLU A 34 10.41 13.86 9.22
CA GLU A 34 11.03 15.03 8.61
C GLU A 34 10.09 15.73 7.61
N ARG A 35 9.26 14.95 6.91
CA ARG A 35 8.23 15.45 5.98
C ARG A 35 6.96 15.93 6.69
N GLY A 36 6.85 15.70 7.99
CA GLY A 36 5.70 16.06 8.82
C GLY A 36 4.46 15.25 8.48
N LEU A 37 4.62 13.96 8.15
CA LEU A 37 3.51 13.03 7.95
C LEU A 37 2.98 12.54 9.30
N ASP A 38 1.65 12.50 9.43
CA ASP A 38 0.97 11.95 10.60
C ASP A 38 0.59 10.47 10.39
N ILE A 39 0.37 10.06 9.14
CA ILE A 39 -0.08 8.72 8.77
C ILE A 39 0.75 8.24 7.58
N ILE A 40 1.21 7.00 7.64
CA ILE A 40 1.81 6.31 6.50
C ILE A 40 1.21 4.91 6.35
N ALA A 41 1.24 4.35 5.14
CA ALA A 41 0.94 2.94 4.91
C ALA A 41 2.09 2.26 4.17
N PHE A 42 2.53 1.10 4.65
CA PHE A 42 3.45 0.25 3.90
C PHE A 42 2.62 -0.60 2.95
N THR A 43 2.87 -0.48 1.66
CA THR A 43 2.10 -1.11 0.58
C THR A 43 3.04 -1.82 -0.37
N ASP A 44 3.80 -2.80 0.13
CA ASP A 44 4.71 -3.57 -0.69
C ASP A 44 3.95 -4.37 -1.78
N HIS A 45 4.62 -4.67 -2.90
CA HIS A 45 4.00 -5.38 -4.01
C HIS A 45 3.64 -6.81 -3.61
N ASN A 46 2.33 -7.12 -3.56
CA ASN A 46 1.79 -8.46 -3.32
C ASN A 46 2.31 -9.13 -2.03
N THR A 47 2.79 -8.35 -1.07
CA THR A 47 3.30 -8.84 0.21
C THR A 47 3.01 -7.84 1.33
N ILE A 48 2.93 -8.34 2.56
CA ILE A 48 2.86 -7.52 3.79
C ILE A 48 4.17 -7.60 4.59
N ARG A 49 5.21 -8.22 4.00
CA ARG A 49 6.43 -8.59 4.71
C ARG A 49 7.19 -7.39 5.27
N GLY A 50 7.17 -6.22 4.63
CA GLY A 50 7.85 -5.04 5.16
C GLY A 50 7.28 -4.63 6.51
N TYR A 51 5.95 -4.55 6.59
CA TYR A 51 5.23 -4.28 7.84
C TYR A 51 5.48 -5.39 8.87
N ALA A 52 5.39 -6.65 8.47
CA ALA A 52 5.62 -7.79 9.36
C ALA A 52 7.05 -7.81 9.95
N THR A 53 8.05 -7.48 9.14
CA THR A 53 9.46 -7.44 9.56
C THR A 53 9.70 -6.31 10.54
N MET A 54 9.14 -5.13 10.30
CA MET A 54 9.19 -4.00 11.24
C MET A 54 8.59 -4.39 12.60
N LEU A 55 7.42 -5.05 12.61
CA LEU A 55 6.80 -5.51 13.85
C LEU A 55 7.68 -6.55 14.57
N GLN A 56 8.25 -7.51 13.84
CA GLN A 56 9.15 -8.52 14.42
C GLN A 56 10.42 -7.90 15.01
N GLU A 57 10.99 -6.88 14.38
CA GLU A 57 12.13 -6.12 14.94
C GLU A 57 11.76 -5.47 16.27
N ILE A 58 10.61 -4.80 16.33
CA ILE A 58 10.12 -4.14 17.55
C ILE A 58 9.86 -5.18 18.64
N GLU A 59 9.13 -6.26 18.34
CA GLU A 59 8.84 -7.34 19.30
C GLU A 59 10.13 -7.99 19.84
N GLY A 60 11.12 -8.20 18.97
CA GLY A 60 12.43 -8.73 19.35
C GLY A 60 13.16 -7.82 20.34
N LEU A 61 13.16 -6.51 20.07
CA LEU A 61 13.74 -5.50 20.97
C LEU A 61 12.98 -5.44 22.31
N GLU A 62 11.65 -5.49 22.29
CA GLU A 62 10.84 -5.51 23.52
C GLU A 62 11.07 -6.77 24.36
N LEU A 63 11.25 -7.92 23.71
CA LEU A 63 11.59 -9.17 24.40
C LEU A 63 12.97 -9.06 25.09
N LEU A 64 13.97 -8.50 24.40
CA LEU A 64 15.29 -8.27 24.97
C LEU A 64 15.25 -7.30 26.15
N GLU A 65 14.42 -6.25 26.08
CA GLU A 65 14.15 -5.33 27.19
C GLU A 65 13.56 -6.08 28.40
N ARG A 66 12.50 -6.87 28.20
CA ARG A 66 11.85 -7.67 29.26
C ARG A 66 12.81 -8.66 29.92
N LEU A 67 13.73 -9.23 29.15
CA LEU A 67 14.75 -10.17 29.63
C LEU A 67 15.96 -9.47 30.27
N ASN A 68 16.01 -8.14 30.31
CA ASN A 68 17.16 -7.35 30.75
C ASN A 68 18.46 -7.70 29.99
N ARG A 69 18.34 -8.04 28.70
CA ARG A 69 19.46 -8.40 27.80
C ARG A 69 19.75 -7.36 26.73
N LEU A 70 19.00 -6.27 26.72
CA LEU A 70 19.07 -5.19 25.75
C LEU A 70 20.42 -4.47 25.81
N GLN A 71 21.11 -4.38 24.67
CA GLN A 71 22.35 -3.63 24.52
C GLN A 71 22.08 -2.11 24.43
N PRO A 72 23.09 -1.25 24.66
CA PRO A 72 22.90 0.20 24.58
C PRO A 72 22.36 0.68 23.22
N ALA A 73 22.87 0.14 22.10
CA ALA A 73 22.42 0.51 20.76
C ALA A 73 20.97 0.05 20.49
N GLU A 74 20.61 -1.16 20.91
CA GLU A 74 19.25 -1.71 20.80
C GLU A 74 18.25 -0.89 21.63
N LYS A 75 18.69 -0.39 22.79
CA LYS A 75 17.89 0.49 23.64
C LYS A 75 17.58 1.82 22.96
N GLU A 76 18.57 2.41 22.29
CA GLU A 76 18.36 3.64 21.50
C GLU A 76 17.41 3.38 20.31
N GLN A 77 17.56 2.25 19.62
CA GLN A 77 16.67 1.85 18.54
C GLN A 77 15.22 1.67 19.00
N LEU A 78 14.99 0.94 20.10
CA LEU A 78 13.64 0.74 20.65
C LEU A 78 13.01 2.04 21.11
N ALA A 79 13.78 2.91 21.77
CA ALA A 79 13.31 4.22 22.18
C ALA A 79 12.90 5.07 20.96
N GLU A 80 13.66 4.99 19.87
CA GLU A 80 13.36 5.71 18.64
C GLU A 80 12.10 5.17 17.95
N TYR A 81 11.94 3.84 17.85
CA TYR A 81 10.70 3.23 17.35
C TYR A 81 9.48 3.71 18.14
N ARG A 82 9.54 3.63 19.48
CA ARG A 82 8.46 4.11 20.36
C ARG A 82 8.16 5.59 20.16
N ARG A 83 9.19 6.42 19.97
CA ARG A 83 9.02 7.86 19.76
C ARG A 83 8.34 8.16 18.42
N LEU A 84 8.74 7.47 17.35
CA LEU A 84 8.21 7.66 16.00
C LEU A 84 6.78 7.12 15.89
N LEU A 85 6.51 5.92 16.40
CA LEU A 85 5.17 5.30 16.37
C LEU A 85 4.15 6.02 17.27
N ASN A 86 4.59 6.77 18.27
CA ASN A 86 3.71 7.66 19.04
C ASN A 86 3.30 8.92 18.26
N LYS A 87 4.02 9.28 17.19
CA LYS A 87 3.75 10.48 16.38
C LYS A 87 3.11 10.13 15.04
N ILE A 88 3.50 9.01 14.45
CA ILE A 88 3.12 8.58 13.11
C ILE A 88 2.36 7.26 13.22
N LEU A 89 1.15 7.25 12.70
CA LEU A 89 0.38 6.02 12.53
C LEU A 89 0.90 5.27 11.30
N VAL A 90 1.33 4.02 11.49
CA VAL A 90 1.80 3.15 10.40
C VAL A 90 0.74 2.08 10.14
N LEU A 91 0.09 2.16 8.99
CA LEU A 91 -0.96 1.23 8.59
C LEU A 91 -0.40 0.05 7.79
N PRO A 92 -0.88 -1.18 8.07
CA PRO A 92 -0.60 -2.32 7.21
C PRO A 92 -1.31 -2.16 5.87
N GLY A 93 -0.60 -2.41 4.78
CA GLY A 93 -1.17 -2.34 3.44
C GLY A 93 -0.44 -3.24 2.45
N VAL A 94 -1.03 -3.40 1.27
CA VAL A 94 -0.45 -4.15 0.15
C VAL A 94 -0.81 -3.44 -1.14
N GLU A 95 0.16 -3.33 -2.06
CA GLU A 95 -0.15 -3.03 -3.45
C GLU A 95 -0.31 -4.34 -4.23
N PHE A 96 -1.56 -4.71 -4.49
CA PHE A 96 -1.89 -5.95 -5.17
C PHE A 96 -1.94 -5.75 -6.68
N THR A 97 -1.28 -6.64 -7.40
CA THR A 97 -1.31 -6.70 -8.86
C THR A 97 -2.39 -7.68 -9.32
N ALA A 98 -3.51 -7.14 -9.81
CA ALA A 98 -4.61 -7.89 -10.41
C ALA A 98 -4.28 -8.35 -11.84
N THR A 99 -5.14 -9.21 -12.40
CA THR A 99 -5.04 -9.64 -13.80
C THR A 99 -4.87 -8.44 -14.74
N LEU A 100 -4.04 -8.60 -15.79
CA LEU A 100 -3.67 -7.54 -16.74
C LEU A 100 -2.71 -6.48 -16.17
N GLY A 101 -2.17 -6.68 -14.96
CA GLY A 101 -1.15 -5.82 -14.37
C GLY A 101 -1.69 -4.57 -13.68
N PHE A 102 -2.98 -4.56 -13.31
CA PHE A 102 -3.56 -3.42 -12.60
C PHE A 102 -3.18 -3.43 -11.13
N HIS A 103 -2.77 -2.29 -10.60
CA HIS A 103 -2.46 -2.19 -9.17
C HIS A 103 -3.62 -1.64 -8.36
N ILE A 104 -3.80 -2.23 -7.19
CA ILE A 104 -4.85 -1.92 -6.23
C ILE A 104 -4.20 -1.84 -4.85
N LEU A 105 -4.30 -0.71 -4.18
CA LEU A 105 -3.90 -0.59 -2.78
C LEU A 105 -5.03 -1.12 -1.90
N ALA A 106 -4.68 -2.02 -1.00
CA ALA A 106 -5.51 -2.42 0.12
C ALA A 106 -4.82 -1.95 1.40
N ILE A 107 -5.44 -1.00 2.10
CA ILE A 107 -4.92 -0.48 3.37
C ILE A 107 -5.83 -0.96 4.49
N PHE A 108 -5.27 -1.65 5.45
CA PHE A 108 -5.99 -2.32 6.52
C PHE A 108 -5.95 -1.47 7.80
N PRO A 109 -6.91 -1.67 8.73
CA PRO A 109 -6.85 -1.03 10.03
C PRO A 109 -5.64 -1.52 10.84
N GLU A 110 -5.23 -0.75 11.84
CA GLU A 110 -4.02 -1.02 12.65
C GLU A 110 -4.09 -2.34 13.45
N ASP A 111 -5.29 -2.85 13.70
CA ASP A 111 -5.54 -4.11 14.41
C ASP A 111 -5.59 -5.33 13.49
N ALA A 112 -5.53 -5.13 12.17
CA ALA A 112 -5.46 -6.23 11.21
C ALA A 112 -4.16 -7.02 11.37
N THR A 113 -4.28 -8.33 11.48
CA THR A 113 -3.11 -9.19 11.66
C THR A 113 -2.43 -9.48 10.34
N VAL A 114 -1.11 -9.62 10.37
CA VAL A 114 -0.29 -10.05 9.22
C VAL A 114 -0.87 -11.32 8.58
N ARG A 115 -1.30 -12.28 9.40
CA ARG A 115 -1.87 -13.55 8.93
C ARG A 115 -3.18 -13.40 8.18
N GLU A 116 -4.07 -12.52 8.64
CA GLU A 116 -5.34 -12.25 7.94
C GLU A 116 -5.09 -11.68 6.54
N ILE A 117 -4.10 -10.80 6.42
CA ILE A 117 -3.70 -10.19 5.14
C ILE A 117 -3.05 -11.26 4.24
N GLU A 118 -2.14 -12.09 4.75
CA GLU A 118 -1.55 -13.21 3.99
C GLU A 118 -2.63 -14.19 3.49
N HIS A 119 -3.58 -14.56 4.34
CA HIS A 119 -4.71 -15.42 3.96
C HIS A 119 -5.57 -14.80 2.85
N LEU A 120 -5.79 -13.49 2.88
CA LEU A 120 -6.47 -12.77 1.82
C LEU A 120 -5.68 -12.85 0.50
N LEU A 121 -4.37 -12.61 0.53
CA LEU A 121 -3.52 -12.67 -0.67
C LEU A 121 -3.52 -14.08 -1.30
N LEU A 122 -3.43 -15.13 -0.48
CA LEU A 122 -3.57 -16.52 -0.95
C LEU A 122 -4.93 -16.77 -1.62
N ARG A 123 -6.01 -16.25 -1.04
CA ARG A 123 -7.36 -16.33 -1.62
C ARG A 123 -7.48 -15.57 -2.95
N LEU A 124 -6.69 -14.52 -3.14
CA LEU A 124 -6.61 -13.76 -4.38
C LEU A 124 -5.69 -14.40 -5.44
N ASN A 125 -5.22 -15.63 -5.19
CA ASN A 125 -4.31 -16.41 -6.03
C ASN A 125 -2.90 -15.80 -6.13
N VAL A 126 -2.44 -15.08 -5.11
CA VAL A 126 -1.01 -14.78 -4.97
C VAL A 126 -0.29 -16.08 -4.60
N PRO A 127 0.67 -16.56 -5.41
CA PRO A 127 1.45 -17.76 -5.09
C PRO A 127 2.19 -17.59 -3.76
N ALA A 128 2.21 -18.63 -2.94
CA ALA A 128 2.82 -18.57 -1.61
C ALA A 128 4.32 -18.22 -1.67
N ASP A 129 5.03 -18.68 -2.69
CA ASP A 129 6.43 -18.35 -2.95
C ASP A 129 6.64 -16.87 -3.32
N LYS A 130 5.60 -16.18 -3.80
CA LYS A 130 5.66 -14.76 -4.15
C LYS A 130 5.33 -13.82 -3.01
N LEU A 131 4.64 -14.32 -1.97
CA LEU A 131 4.46 -13.58 -0.71
C LEU A 131 5.82 -13.25 -0.07
N ASP A 132 6.78 -14.15 -0.24
CA ASP A 132 8.14 -14.00 0.27
C ASP A 132 9.05 -13.17 -0.66
N ASP A 133 8.64 -12.77 -1.85
CA ASP A 133 9.52 -12.06 -2.79
C ASP A 133 9.14 -10.58 -2.96
N GLY A 134 7.89 -10.19 -2.67
CA GLY A 134 7.41 -8.83 -2.92
C GLY A 134 7.44 -8.47 -4.41
N SER A 135 7.09 -9.44 -5.26
CA SER A 135 7.26 -9.35 -6.70
C SER A 135 6.15 -8.51 -7.35
N THR A 136 6.53 -7.66 -8.31
CA THR A 136 5.62 -6.94 -9.23
C THR A 136 4.94 -7.86 -10.24
N GLU A 137 5.52 -9.04 -10.48
CA GLU A 137 5.01 -10.02 -11.45
C GLU A 137 4.43 -11.23 -10.73
N VAL A 138 3.13 -11.16 -10.52
CA VAL A 138 2.30 -12.30 -10.12
C VAL A 138 1.56 -12.77 -11.35
N GLY A 139 1.51 -14.09 -11.57
CA GLY A 139 0.92 -14.71 -12.77
C GLY A 139 -0.61 -14.50 -12.89
N ALA A 140 -1.39 -15.58 -12.95
CA ALA A 140 -2.85 -15.49 -13.02
C ALA A 140 -3.46 -15.17 -11.64
N THR A 141 -3.35 -13.93 -11.19
CA THR A 141 -4.07 -13.42 -10.02
C THR A 141 -5.54 -13.14 -10.32
N SER A 142 -6.31 -12.83 -9.28
CA SER A 142 -7.72 -12.46 -9.40
C SER A 142 -7.95 -11.21 -10.26
N ASP A 143 -9.12 -11.13 -10.88
CA ASP A 143 -9.56 -9.94 -11.61
C ASP A 143 -9.80 -8.75 -10.66
N VAL A 144 -9.82 -7.54 -11.22
CA VAL A 144 -9.96 -6.26 -10.48
C VAL A 144 -11.21 -6.23 -9.60
N LEU A 145 -12.37 -6.67 -10.11
CA LEU A 145 -13.64 -6.59 -9.37
C LEU A 145 -13.68 -7.61 -8.23
N THR A 146 -13.12 -8.81 -8.45
CA THR A 146 -12.94 -9.79 -7.39
C THR A 146 -11.99 -9.29 -6.31
N ALA A 147 -10.88 -8.65 -6.70
CA ALA A 147 -9.94 -8.05 -5.76
C ALA A 147 -10.62 -6.99 -4.88
N TYR A 148 -11.34 -6.03 -5.49
CA TYR A 148 -12.07 -5.00 -4.73
C TYR A 148 -13.04 -5.60 -3.71
N ARG A 149 -13.86 -6.56 -4.14
CA ARG A 149 -14.84 -7.20 -3.26
C ARG A 149 -14.18 -7.94 -2.10
N GLU A 150 -13.15 -8.75 -2.36
CA GLU A 150 -12.54 -9.56 -1.30
C GLU A 150 -11.70 -8.71 -0.34
N MET A 151 -11.06 -7.64 -0.81
CA MET A 151 -10.34 -6.67 0.03
C MET A 151 -11.30 -5.83 0.89
N ALA A 152 -12.36 -5.29 0.30
CA ALA A 152 -13.36 -4.52 1.05
C ALA A 152 -14.07 -5.39 2.10
N ARG A 153 -14.38 -6.65 1.77
CA ARG A 153 -14.91 -7.62 2.74
C ARG A 153 -13.96 -7.89 3.89
N ALA A 154 -12.65 -7.83 3.66
CA ALA A 154 -11.63 -7.96 4.69
C ALA A 154 -11.42 -6.67 5.50
N GLY A 155 -12.22 -5.62 5.28
CA GLY A 155 -12.15 -4.36 6.01
C GLY A 155 -11.09 -3.39 5.48
N ALA A 156 -10.49 -3.65 4.32
CA ALA A 156 -9.51 -2.76 3.73
C ALA A 156 -10.17 -1.51 3.11
N LEU A 157 -9.49 -0.36 3.26
CA LEU A 157 -9.67 0.77 2.37
C LEU A 157 -9.04 0.42 1.01
N VAL A 158 -9.92 0.22 0.03
CA VAL A 158 -9.54 -0.17 -1.34
C VAL A 158 -9.38 1.06 -2.22
N ILE A 159 -8.19 1.25 -2.77
CA ILE A 159 -7.83 2.38 -3.64
C ILE A 159 -7.29 1.83 -4.95
N ALA A 160 -7.80 2.30 -6.10
CA ALA A 160 -7.15 1.96 -7.36
C ALA A 160 -5.89 2.80 -7.50
N ALA A 161 -4.73 2.14 -7.54
CA ALA A 161 -3.43 2.79 -7.56
C ALA A 161 -3.22 3.49 -8.91
N HIS A 162 -2.51 4.63 -8.85
CA HIS A 162 -2.02 5.42 -9.97
C HIS A 162 -2.91 5.33 -11.21
N ALA A 163 -4.20 5.65 -11.05
CA ALA A 163 -5.27 5.34 -12.01
C ALA A 163 -5.00 5.91 -13.41
N ASN A 164 -4.16 6.95 -13.50
CA ASN A 164 -3.74 7.66 -14.70
C ASN A 164 -2.37 7.24 -15.27
N SER A 165 -1.72 6.19 -14.73
CA SER A 165 -0.38 5.72 -15.15
C SER A 165 -0.41 4.33 -15.83
N SER A 166 0.74 3.77 -16.19
CA SER A 166 0.89 2.54 -16.99
C SER A 166 0.33 1.26 -16.37
N HIS A 167 0.03 1.25 -15.07
CA HIS A 167 -0.60 0.12 -14.36
C HIS A 167 -1.95 0.52 -13.72
N GLY A 168 -2.49 1.69 -14.11
CA GLY A 168 -3.71 2.25 -13.54
C GLY A 168 -4.99 1.75 -14.22
N VAL A 169 -6.06 1.60 -13.44
CA VAL A 169 -7.37 1.12 -13.95
C VAL A 169 -8.09 2.12 -14.89
N ALA A 170 -7.64 3.37 -14.96
CA ALA A 170 -8.22 4.44 -15.78
C ALA A 170 -7.30 4.89 -16.93
N MET A 171 -6.41 4.02 -17.40
CA MET A 171 -5.52 4.30 -18.53
C MET A 171 -6.25 4.87 -19.77
N GLN A 172 -5.71 5.96 -20.30
CA GLN A 172 -6.03 6.46 -21.64
C GLN A 172 -5.10 5.78 -22.67
N GLY A 173 -5.63 4.83 -23.45
CA GLY A 173 -4.87 4.18 -24.54
C GLY A 173 -4.95 2.66 -24.59
N PHE A 174 -5.47 2.01 -23.55
CA PHE A 174 -5.93 0.62 -23.63
C PHE A 174 -7.38 0.59 -24.11
N ASP A 175 -7.68 -0.25 -25.11
CA ASP A 175 -9.01 -0.45 -25.73
C ASP A 175 -9.97 -1.21 -24.80
N PHE A 176 -10.13 -0.74 -23.56
CA PHE A 176 -11.25 -1.17 -22.74
C PHE A 176 -12.52 -0.46 -23.20
N GLY A 177 -13.56 -1.24 -23.50
CA GLY A 177 -14.89 -0.70 -23.75
C GLY A 177 -15.35 0.17 -22.57
N GLY A 178 -16.13 1.21 -22.84
CA GLY A 178 -16.55 2.18 -21.82
C GLY A 178 -17.23 1.55 -20.60
N GLN A 179 -17.87 0.38 -20.77
CA GLN A 179 -18.48 -0.39 -19.69
C GLN A 179 -17.46 -0.94 -18.68
N THR A 180 -16.31 -1.44 -19.13
CA THR A 180 -15.25 -1.93 -18.24
C THR A 180 -14.65 -0.79 -17.42
N LYS A 181 -14.46 0.38 -18.03
CA LYS A 181 -13.98 1.57 -17.33
C LYS A 181 -14.94 2.04 -16.24
N ILE A 182 -16.25 2.03 -16.54
CA ILE A 182 -17.28 2.34 -15.54
C ILE A 182 -17.23 1.32 -14.41
N ALA A 183 -17.18 0.03 -14.72
CA ALA A 183 -17.12 -1.02 -13.72
C ALA A 183 -15.89 -0.88 -12.79
N TYR A 184 -14.72 -0.55 -13.33
CA TYR A 184 -13.50 -0.42 -12.52
C TYR A 184 -13.42 0.88 -11.71
N THR A 185 -14.17 1.92 -12.07
CA THR A 185 -14.09 3.23 -11.39
C THR A 185 -15.30 3.56 -10.52
N GLN A 186 -16.41 2.83 -10.70
CA GLN A 186 -17.67 3.05 -9.98
C GLN A 186 -18.12 1.81 -9.19
N ASP A 187 -17.22 0.85 -8.95
CA ASP A 187 -17.54 -0.30 -8.12
C ASP A 187 -17.83 0.15 -6.67
N PRO A 188 -18.89 -0.36 -6.01
CA PRO A 188 -19.22 0.02 -4.64
C PRO A 188 -18.18 -0.41 -3.60
N ASN A 189 -17.28 -1.32 -3.93
CA ASN A 189 -16.17 -1.75 -3.06
C ASN A 189 -14.89 -0.93 -3.28
N LEU A 190 -14.89 -0.04 -4.28
CA LEU A 190 -13.81 0.91 -4.51
C LEU A 190 -14.07 2.19 -3.71
N HIS A 191 -13.14 2.53 -2.82
CA HIS A 191 -13.33 3.66 -1.90
C HIS A 191 -12.65 4.93 -2.40
N ALA A 192 -11.54 4.81 -3.12
CA ALA A 192 -10.82 5.94 -3.67
C ALA A 192 -10.06 5.60 -4.96
N LEU A 193 -9.61 6.64 -5.65
CA LEU A 193 -8.76 6.56 -6.83
C LEU A 193 -7.51 7.40 -6.57
N GLU A 194 -6.34 6.79 -6.69
CA GLU A 194 -5.08 7.53 -6.62
C GLU A 194 -4.80 8.20 -7.97
N VAL A 195 -4.59 9.50 -7.94
CA VAL A 195 -4.45 10.33 -9.14
C VAL A 195 -3.30 11.31 -8.92
N THR A 196 -2.33 11.30 -9.84
CA THR A 196 -1.07 12.05 -9.69
C THR A 196 -1.06 13.38 -10.43
N ASP A 197 -2.11 13.69 -11.21
CA ASP A 197 -2.15 14.79 -12.17
C ASP A 197 -3.29 15.79 -11.95
N LEU A 198 -3.96 15.76 -10.79
CA LEU A 198 -5.10 16.64 -10.48
C LEU A 198 -4.75 18.14 -10.57
N GLU A 199 -3.51 18.51 -10.25
CA GLU A 199 -3.03 19.89 -10.36
C GLU A 199 -2.51 20.26 -11.76
N SER A 200 -2.47 19.30 -12.69
CA SER A 200 -1.99 19.57 -14.05
C SER A 200 -3.06 20.29 -14.88
N GLY A 201 -2.74 21.50 -15.36
CA GLY A 201 -3.59 22.26 -16.29
C GLY A 201 -3.65 21.70 -17.71
N LYS A 202 -3.24 20.44 -17.93
CA LYS A 202 -3.23 19.80 -19.25
C LYS A 202 -4.66 19.39 -19.63
N ARG A 203 -5.01 19.54 -20.90
CA ARG A 203 -6.33 19.25 -21.49
C ARG A 203 -6.79 17.77 -21.39
N ARG A 204 -5.96 16.90 -20.81
CA ARG A 204 -6.17 15.46 -20.58
C ARG A 204 -5.95 15.07 -19.11
N SER A 205 -6.20 15.98 -18.16
CA SER A 205 -6.05 15.68 -16.74
C SER A 205 -7.15 14.73 -16.23
N THR A 206 -6.88 13.97 -15.19
CA THR A 206 -7.88 13.08 -14.57
C THR A 206 -9.15 13.81 -14.12
N ALA A 207 -9.02 15.08 -13.72
CA ALA A 207 -10.16 15.96 -13.42
C ALA A 207 -11.11 16.13 -14.63
N SER A 208 -10.57 16.26 -15.85
CA SER A 208 -11.38 16.35 -17.07
C SER A 208 -12.10 15.03 -17.40
N PHE A 209 -11.47 13.89 -17.13
CA PHE A 209 -12.03 12.55 -17.38
C PHE A 209 -13.23 12.24 -16.45
N TYR A 210 -13.13 12.55 -15.16
CA TYR A 210 -14.22 12.31 -14.19
C TYR A 210 -15.29 13.40 -14.16
N SER A 211 -15.07 14.55 -14.83
CA SER A 211 -16.07 15.63 -14.94
C SER A 211 -17.24 15.31 -15.89
N GLY A 212 -17.18 14.19 -16.63
CA GLY A 212 -18.21 13.84 -17.62
C GLY A 212 -18.17 14.68 -18.91
N SER A 213 -17.17 15.55 -19.05
CA SER A 213 -16.94 16.33 -20.27
C SER A 213 -16.50 15.40 -21.39
N LYS A 214 -17.30 15.23 -22.45
CA LYS A 214 -16.82 14.57 -23.67
C LYS A 214 -15.68 15.41 -24.26
N PRO A 215 -14.53 14.79 -24.59
CA PRO A 215 -13.51 15.48 -25.37
C PRO A 215 -14.01 15.58 -26.81
N GLU A 216 -14.62 16.71 -27.15
CA GLU A 216 -14.72 17.21 -28.53
C GLU A 216 -13.49 18.08 -28.87
#